data_AF-A0A399XTC9-F1
#
_entry.id   AF-A0A399XTC9-F1
#
_cell.length_a   1.000
_cell.length_b   1.000
_cell.length_c   1.000
_cell.angle_alpha   90.00
_cell.angle_beta   90.00
_cell.angle_gamma   90.00
#
_symmetry.space_group_name_H-M   'P 1'
#
loop_
_entity.id
_entity.type
_entity.pdbx_description
1 polymer ?
#
loop_
_entity_poly.entity_id
_entity_poly.type
_entity_poly.pdbx_seq_one_letter_code
_entity_poly.pdbx_strand_id
1 'polypeptide(L)'
;MPSIISNPFQRAGSVTAPSNARLQPVSKADIKSQPAPAGAARGRDARIEARERNDKWRALPLVINESDCIRCDACMRHCPPHFGAIFNWRYDVIIIPELCSGCEKCVPACPMGSIRPSEEWNPSPDEWWALPGSHSDPHIRRRRSA
;
A
#
# COMPACT_ATOMS: atom_id res chain seq x y z
N MET A 1 -4.75 3.22 -63.93
CA MET A 1 -3.59 4.13 -63.86
C MET A 1 -4.09 5.55 -64.02
N PRO A 2 -3.69 6.58 -63.25
CA PRO A 2 -3.01 6.66 -61.94
C PRO A 2 -3.83 7.49 -60.90
N SER A 3 -3.33 7.53 -59.66
CA SER A 3 -3.26 8.63 -58.65
C SER A 3 -4.46 9.60 -58.48
N ILE A 4 -4.91 9.93 -57.27
CA ILE A 4 -4.22 10.75 -56.26
C ILE A 4 -4.83 10.45 -54.88
N ILE A 5 -4.01 10.01 -53.92
CA ILE A 5 -4.36 9.95 -52.50
C ILE A 5 -3.85 11.23 -51.86
N SER A 6 -4.75 12.09 -51.40
CA SER A 6 -4.43 13.29 -50.63
C SER A 6 -4.11 12.89 -49.18
N ASN A 7 -2.83 12.92 -48.79
CA ASN A 7 -2.38 12.66 -47.43
C ASN A 7 -2.29 13.98 -46.62
N PRO A 8 -3.02 14.14 -45.50
CA PRO A 8 -3.07 15.40 -44.75
C PRO A 8 -1.92 15.60 -43.73
N PHE A 9 -0.79 14.90 -43.88
CA PHE A 9 0.28 14.88 -42.85
C PHE A 9 1.34 15.98 -43.01
N GLN A 10 0.92 17.23 -43.23
CA GLN A 10 1.82 18.38 -43.19
C GLN A 10 1.49 19.29 -42.01
N ARG A 11 2.24 19.11 -40.91
CA ARG A 11 2.81 20.19 -40.07
C ARG A 11 3.33 19.62 -38.76
N ALA A 12 4.64 19.51 -38.63
CA ALA A 12 5.31 19.52 -37.33
C ALA A 12 6.59 20.33 -37.45
N GLY A 13 6.62 21.47 -36.77
CA GLY A 13 7.75 22.39 -36.71
C GLY A 13 8.96 21.77 -36.01
N SER A 14 10.13 22.17 -36.47
CA SER A 14 11.42 21.87 -35.84
C SER A 14 11.52 22.57 -34.49
N VAL A 15 11.46 21.81 -33.40
CA VAL A 15 11.91 22.28 -32.08
C VAL A 15 13.41 22.03 -31.97
N THR A 16 14.19 23.11 -31.98
CA THR A 16 15.61 23.09 -31.64
C THR A 16 15.76 23.10 -30.12
N ALA A 17 16.35 22.06 -29.55
CA ALA A 17 16.74 22.03 -28.14
C ALA A 17 18.05 22.81 -27.95
N PRO A 18 18.17 23.71 -26.96
CA PRO A 18 19.45 24.31 -26.63
C PRO A 18 20.31 23.29 -25.88
N SER A 19 21.47 22.99 -26.45
CA SER A 19 22.54 22.24 -25.81
C SER A 19 23.25 23.15 -24.79
N ASN A 20 23.60 22.60 -23.63
CA ASN A 20 24.34 23.19 -22.50
C ASN A 20 23.55 23.95 -21.42
N ALA A 21 22.79 23.22 -20.61
CA ALA A 21 22.57 23.58 -19.21
C ALA A 21 23.67 22.90 -18.36
N ARG A 22 24.60 23.70 -17.84
CA ARG A 22 25.67 23.23 -16.94
C ARG A 22 25.05 22.87 -15.60
N LEU A 23 24.87 21.57 -15.34
CA LEU A 23 24.43 21.05 -14.06
C LEU A 23 25.44 21.44 -12.97
N GLN A 24 25.02 22.22 -11.98
CA GLN A 24 25.80 22.51 -10.78
C GLN A 24 25.62 21.36 -9.77
N PRO A 25 26.68 20.93 -9.05
CA PRO A 25 26.55 19.91 -8.02
C PRO A 25 25.93 20.50 -6.76
N VAL A 26 24.74 20.02 -6.40
CA VAL A 26 24.09 20.32 -5.12
C VAL A 26 24.89 19.70 -3.96
N SER A 27 25.07 20.45 -2.87
CA SER A 27 25.89 20.01 -1.75
C SER A 27 25.13 19.01 -0.87
N LYS A 28 25.86 18.10 -0.18
CA LYS A 28 25.27 17.10 0.73
C LYS A 28 24.46 17.73 1.88
N ALA A 29 24.67 19.00 2.21
CA ALA A 29 23.94 19.70 3.25
C ALA A 29 22.52 20.09 2.82
N ASP A 30 22.31 20.38 1.52
CA ASP A 30 21.03 20.83 0.97
C ASP A 30 20.01 19.70 0.78
N ILE A 31 20.46 18.44 0.83
CA ILE A 31 19.58 17.25 0.75
C ILE A 31 18.76 17.09 2.04
N LYS A 32 19.22 17.63 3.18
CA LYS A 32 18.61 17.39 4.49
C LYS A 32 17.39 18.27 4.79
N SER A 33 17.17 19.33 4.01
CA SER A 33 16.13 20.34 4.25
C SER A 33 14.95 20.29 3.27
N GLN A 34 14.94 19.38 2.30
CA GLN A 34 13.80 19.20 1.41
C GLN A 34 12.76 18.27 2.05
N PRO A 35 11.47 18.65 2.15
CA PRO A 35 10.42 17.67 2.39
C PRO A 35 10.45 16.68 1.23
N ALA A 36 10.48 15.38 1.56
CA ALA A 36 10.52 14.32 0.55
C ALA A 36 9.38 14.52 -0.45
N PRO A 37 9.61 14.33 -1.76
CA PRO A 37 8.55 14.49 -2.75
C PRO A 37 7.38 13.56 -2.42
N ALA A 38 6.16 13.97 -2.80
CA ALA A 38 4.89 13.21 -2.66
C ALA A 38 4.84 11.91 -3.50
N GLY A 39 5.99 11.26 -3.69
CA GLY A 39 6.19 9.94 -4.30
C GLY A 39 7.29 9.13 -3.61
N ALA A 40 7.76 9.55 -2.43
CA ALA A 40 8.73 8.79 -1.62
C ALA A 40 8.09 7.68 -0.78
N ALA A 41 6.76 7.58 -0.73
CA ALA A 41 6.06 6.53 -0.02
C ALA A 41 6.06 5.23 -0.84
N ARG A 42 7.23 4.60 -0.97
CA ARG A 42 7.30 3.15 -1.24
C ARG A 42 7.17 2.47 0.11
N GLY A 43 5.98 1.95 0.45
CA GLY A 43 5.84 1.24 1.72
C GLY A 43 4.42 1.18 2.24
N ARG A 44 4.32 0.81 3.51
CA ARG A 44 3.06 0.67 4.23
C ARG A 44 2.33 2.01 4.40
N ASP A 45 3.07 3.06 4.76
CA ASP A 45 2.49 4.37 5.07
C ASP A 45 1.76 4.98 3.87
N ALA A 46 2.30 4.79 2.66
CA ALA A 46 1.63 5.17 1.41
C ALA A 46 0.26 4.53 1.25
N ARG A 47 0.15 3.24 1.60
CA ARG A 47 -1.10 2.48 1.51
C ARG A 47 -2.08 2.91 2.59
N ILE A 48 -1.57 3.30 3.76
CA ILE A 48 -2.40 3.84 4.85
C ILE A 48 -3.03 5.17 4.44
N GLU A 49 -2.27 6.04 3.79
CA GLU A 49 -2.76 7.31 3.27
C GLU A 49 -3.76 7.12 2.12
N ALA A 50 -3.42 6.26 1.16
CA ALA A 50 -4.27 6.01 0.00
C ALA A 50 -5.60 5.36 0.35
N ARG A 51 -5.65 4.52 1.40
CA ARG A 51 -6.85 3.73 1.78
C ARG A 51 -7.47 2.96 0.61
N GLU A 52 -6.63 2.56 -0.33
CA GLU A 52 -7.03 1.88 -1.54
C GLU A 52 -6.27 0.58 -1.66
N ARG A 53 -6.98 -0.46 -2.09
CA ARG A 53 -6.36 -1.75 -2.35
C ARG A 53 -5.51 -1.67 -3.61
N ASN A 54 -4.27 -2.13 -3.51
CA ASN A 54 -3.34 -2.15 -4.63
C ASN A 54 -3.86 -3.04 -5.77
N ASP A 55 -4.00 -2.46 -6.97
CA ASP A 55 -4.46 -3.07 -8.22
C ASP A 55 -3.56 -4.23 -8.67
N LYS A 56 -2.27 -4.21 -8.32
CA LYS A 56 -1.30 -5.26 -8.68
C LYS A 56 -1.43 -6.52 -7.83
N TRP A 57 -2.17 -6.49 -6.72
CA TRP A 57 -2.34 -7.66 -5.86
C TRP A 57 -3.40 -8.61 -6.42
N ARG A 58 -2.93 -9.69 -7.06
CA ARG A 58 -3.76 -10.75 -7.65
C ARG A 58 -4.45 -11.63 -6.61
N ALA A 59 -3.84 -11.84 -5.45
CA ALA A 59 -4.44 -12.64 -4.39
C ALA A 59 -5.61 -11.88 -3.75
N LEU A 60 -6.67 -12.59 -3.38
CA LEU A 60 -7.83 -12.01 -2.70
C LEU A 60 -7.44 -11.53 -1.30
N PRO A 61 -8.08 -10.47 -0.79
CA PRO A 61 -7.96 -10.15 0.62
C PRO A 61 -8.54 -11.29 1.47
N LEU A 62 -7.96 -11.47 2.64
CA LEU A 62 -8.44 -12.43 3.64
C LEU A 62 -9.43 -11.75 4.57
N VAL A 63 -10.43 -12.50 5.01
CA VAL A 63 -11.42 -12.11 6.02
C VAL A 63 -11.38 -13.08 7.19
N ILE A 64 -11.76 -12.59 8.36
CA ILE A 64 -11.89 -13.40 9.57
C ILE A 64 -13.37 -13.71 9.75
N ASN A 65 -13.71 -14.98 9.93
CA ASN A 65 -15.03 -15.38 10.38
C ASN A 65 -15.16 -15.10 11.88
N GLU A 66 -15.96 -14.11 12.24
CA GLU A 66 -16.16 -13.68 13.62
C GLU A 66 -16.78 -14.78 14.50
N SER A 67 -17.62 -15.65 13.94
CA SER A 67 -18.25 -16.74 14.71
C SER A 67 -17.25 -17.76 15.25
N ASP A 68 -16.13 -17.94 14.53
CA ASP A 68 -15.13 -18.96 14.82
C ASP A 68 -13.89 -18.36 15.50
N CYS A 69 -13.77 -17.03 15.48
CA CYS A 69 -12.60 -16.32 15.99
C CYS A 69 -12.61 -16.27 17.52
N ILE A 70 -11.64 -16.93 18.13
CA ILE A 70 -11.42 -16.89 19.59
C ILE A 70 -10.60 -15.69 20.06
N ARG A 71 -10.25 -14.75 19.15
CA ARG A 71 -9.56 -13.49 19.49
C ARG A 71 -8.21 -13.70 20.21
N CYS A 72 -7.41 -14.64 19.71
CA CYS A 72 -6.11 -15.00 20.28
C CYS A 72 -4.91 -14.20 19.72
N ASP A 73 -5.15 -13.30 18.76
CA ASP A 73 -4.16 -12.40 18.15
C ASP A 73 -2.95 -13.08 17.48
N ALA A 74 -3.02 -14.40 17.25
CA ALA A 74 -1.93 -15.15 16.62
C ALA A 74 -1.69 -14.71 15.17
N CYS A 75 -2.76 -14.46 14.42
CA CYS A 75 -2.71 -13.96 13.06
C CYS A 75 -2.05 -12.58 12.95
N MET A 76 -2.35 -11.67 13.90
CA MET A 76 -1.79 -10.33 13.94
C MET A 76 -0.26 -10.35 14.02
N ARG A 77 0.32 -11.24 14.85
CA ARG A 77 1.78 -11.42 14.99
C ARG A 77 2.46 -12.00 13.76
N HIS A 78 1.72 -12.74 12.92
CA HIS A 78 2.23 -13.34 11.70
C HIS A 78 2.00 -12.47 10.45
N CYS A 79 1.16 -11.44 10.57
CA CYS A 79 0.99 -10.45 9.51
C CYS A 79 2.33 -9.72 9.30
N PRO A 80 2.89 -9.70 8.08
CA PRO A 80 4.15 -9.02 7.86
C PRO A 80 4.04 -7.52 8.14
N PRO A 81 4.96 -6.92 8.93
CA PRO A 81 4.86 -5.51 9.31
C PRO A 81 4.87 -4.53 8.13
N HIS A 82 5.40 -4.93 6.97
CA HIS A 82 5.38 -4.10 5.77
C HIS A 82 4.00 -3.99 5.12
N PHE A 83 3.10 -4.95 5.36
CA PHE A 83 1.68 -4.84 5.00
C PHE A 83 0.89 -4.37 6.22
N GLY A 84 1.01 -5.09 7.34
CA GLY A 84 0.43 -4.74 8.64
C GLY A 84 -1.05 -4.45 8.54
N ALA A 85 -1.82 -5.44 8.09
CA ALA A 85 -3.24 -5.32 7.73
C ALA A 85 -4.20 -5.84 8.82
N ILE A 86 -3.70 -6.47 9.88
CA ILE A 86 -4.51 -7.11 10.92
C ILE A 86 -4.43 -6.28 12.20
N PHE A 87 -5.57 -5.96 12.80
CA PHE A 87 -5.63 -5.14 14.00
C PHE A 87 -6.71 -5.63 14.96
N ASN A 88 -6.60 -5.22 16.21
CA ASN A 88 -7.67 -5.38 17.20
C ASN A 88 -8.54 -4.12 17.16
N TRP A 89 -9.81 -4.28 16.84
CA TRP A 89 -10.81 -3.22 16.89
C TRP A 89 -11.86 -3.58 17.94
N ARG A 90 -11.92 -2.79 19.02
CA ARG A 90 -12.76 -3.07 20.20
C ARG A 90 -12.47 -4.47 20.76
N TYR A 91 -13.41 -5.39 20.60
CA TYR A 91 -13.27 -6.76 21.06
C TYR A 91 -12.88 -7.72 19.96
N ASP A 92 -12.83 -7.32 18.69
CA ASP A 92 -12.64 -8.23 17.57
C ASP A 92 -11.30 -8.03 16.85
N VAL A 93 -10.88 -9.07 16.13
CA VAL A 93 -9.71 -9.03 15.27
C VAL A 93 -10.18 -8.82 13.85
N ILE A 94 -9.72 -7.74 13.22
CA ILE A 94 -10.14 -7.31 11.88
C ILE A 94 -8.98 -7.39 10.89
N ILE A 95 -9.30 -7.54 9.61
CA ILE A 95 -8.36 -7.41 8.50
C ILE A 95 -8.83 -6.25 7.64
N ILE A 96 -7.95 -5.26 7.44
CA ILE A 96 -8.17 -4.14 6.53
C ILE A 96 -7.81 -4.63 5.10
N PRO A 97 -8.79 -4.86 4.21
CA PRO A 97 -8.56 -5.48 2.90
C PRO A 97 -7.65 -4.64 1.99
N GLU A 98 -7.64 -3.33 2.17
CA GLU A 98 -6.83 -2.36 1.41
C GLU A 98 -5.34 -2.49 1.73
N LEU A 99 -4.99 -2.93 2.94
CA LEU A 99 -3.62 -3.22 3.35
C LEU A 99 -3.25 -4.69 3.13
N CYS A 100 -4.22 -5.56 2.87
CA CYS A 100 -4.04 -7.01 2.77
C CYS A 100 -3.62 -7.46 1.37
N SER A 101 -2.37 -7.90 1.25
CA SER A 101 -1.82 -8.45 0.01
C SER A 101 -2.26 -9.87 -0.33
N GLY A 102 -3.03 -10.54 0.56
CA GLY A 102 -3.40 -11.93 0.39
C GLY A 102 -2.23 -12.92 0.53
N CYS A 103 -1.22 -12.59 1.35
CA CYS A 103 -0.02 -13.41 1.50
C CYS A 103 -0.19 -14.70 2.34
N GLU A 104 -1.38 -14.92 2.91
CA GLU A 104 -1.79 -16.15 3.63
C GLU A 104 -0.95 -16.59 4.84
N LYS A 105 0.06 -15.81 5.26
CA LYS A 105 0.88 -16.14 6.44
C LYS A 105 0.10 -16.23 7.76
N CYS A 106 -1.05 -15.57 7.84
CA CYS A 106 -1.93 -15.64 9.00
C CYS A 106 -2.79 -16.91 9.05
N VAL A 107 -3.04 -17.56 7.91
CA VAL A 107 -3.89 -18.76 7.83
C VAL A 107 -3.35 -19.91 8.69
N PRO A 108 -2.08 -20.36 8.53
CA PRO A 108 -1.55 -21.43 9.37
C PRO A 108 -1.31 -21.01 10.83
N ALA A 109 -1.33 -19.71 11.12
CA ALA A 109 -1.19 -19.19 12.49
C ALA A 109 -2.50 -19.20 13.27
N CYS A 110 -3.66 -19.33 12.60
CA CYS A 110 -4.96 -19.34 13.25
C CYS A 110 -5.27 -20.75 13.80
N PRO A 111 -5.37 -20.94 15.12
CA PRO A 111 -5.64 -22.26 15.70
C PRO A 111 -7.04 -22.79 15.40
N MET A 112 -7.98 -21.90 15.10
CA MET A 112 -9.38 -22.23 14.79
C MET A 112 -9.66 -22.30 13.29
N GLY A 113 -8.69 -21.95 12.43
CA GLY A 113 -8.90 -21.91 10.98
C GLY A 113 -9.92 -20.86 10.52
N SER A 114 -10.17 -19.81 11.30
CA SER A 114 -11.23 -18.80 11.04
C SER A 114 -10.93 -17.84 9.89
N ILE A 115 -9.81 -17.99 9.17
CA ILE A 115 -9.33 -17.03 8.16
C ILE A 115 -9.44 -17.63 6.76
N ARG A 116 -10.09 -16.90 5.84
CA ARG A 116 -10.35 -17.37 4.47
C ARG A 116 -10.27 -16.22 3.46
N PRO A 117 -9.91 -16.49 2.20
CA PRO A 117 -10.03 -15.50 1.13
C PRO A 117 -11.50 -15.14 0.88
N SER A 118 -11.77 -13.88 0.55
CA SER A 118 -13.10 -13.40 0.17
C SER A 118 -13.07 -12.73 -1.20
N GLU A 119 -13.86 -13.24 -2.14
CA GLU A 119 -14.12 -12.59 -3.42
C GLU A 119 -15.01 -11.37 -3.24
N GLU A 120 -16.00 -11.50 -2.35
CA GLU A 120 -16.93 -10.45 -1.97
C GLU A 120 -16.37 -9.77 -0.71
N TRP A 121 -15.45 -8.82 -0.90
CA TRP A 121 -14.91 -8.00 0.18
C TRP A 121 -15.46 -6.57 0.05
N ASN A 122 -15.79 -5.97 1.18
CA ASN A 122 -16.24 -4.58 1.26
C ASN A 122 -15.09 -3.69 1.74
N PRO A 123 -15.00 -2.42 1.31
CA PRO A 123 -14.08 -1.47 1.90
C PRO A 123 -14.25 -1.39 3.43
N SER A 124 -13.14 -1.16 4.11
CA SER A 124 -13.10 -1.04 5.56
C SER A 124 -13.83 0.23 6.04
N PRO A 125 -14.60 0.16 7.13
CA PRO A 125 -15.20 1.33 7.76
C PRO A 125 -14.15 2.38 8.16
N ASP A 126 -14.53 3.66 8.09
CA ASP A 126 -13.65 4.79 8.43
C ASP A 126 -13.03 4.68 9.84
N GLU A 127 -13.76 4.09 10.78
CA GLU A 127 -13.29 3.94 12.16
C GLU A 127 -12.05 3.05 12.27
N TRP A 128 -11.93 2.04 11.41
CA TRP A 128 -10.78 1.12 11.42
C TRP A 128 -9.48 1.83 11.04
N TRP A 129 -9.57 2.91 10.25
CA TRP A 129 -8.43 3.71 9.81
C TRP A 129 -7.83 4.61 10.91
N ALA A 130 -8.42 4.63 12.11
CA ALA A 130 -7.81 5.28 13.27
C ALA A 130 -6.60 4.48 13.83
N LEU A 131 -6.47 3.20 13.47
CA LEU A 131 -5.44 2.30 14.00
C LEU A 131 -4.12 2.30 13.21
N PRO A 132 -4.11 2.12 11.87
CA PRO A 132 -2.87 2.07 11.11
C PRO A 132 -2.10 3.39 11.20
N GLY A 133 -0.80 3.33 11.45
CA GLY A 133 0.05 4.52 11.62
C GLY A 133 -0.07 5.19 12.99
N SER A 134 -1.03 4.79 13.82
CA SER A 134 -1.26 5.38 15.14
C SER A 134 -0.22 4.94 16.17
N HIS A 135 -0.26 5.55 17.35
CA HIS A 135 0.55 5.12 18.49
C HIS A 135 0.22 3.67 18.94
N SER A 136 -0.99 3.18 18.66
CA SER A 136 -1.44 1.83 19.02
C SER A 136 -1.25 0.82 17.89
N ASP A 137 -0.61 1.21 16.78
CA ASP A 137 -0.36 0.32 15.66
C ASP A 137 0.64 -0.80 16.05
N PRO A 138 0.21 -2.08 16.09
CA PRO A 138 1.06 -3.19 16.51
C PRO A 138 2.18 -3.52 15.52
N HIS A 139 2.11 -2.99 14.29
CA HIS A 139 3.08 -3.26 13.23
C HIS A 139 4.24 -2.27 13.21
N ILE A 140 4.17 -1.19 14.00
CA ILE A 140 5.27 -0.23 14.13
C ILE A 140 6.27 -0.76 15.15
N ARG A 141 7.44 -1.22 14.68
CA ARG A 141 8.57 -1.55 15.54
C ARG A 141 9.14 -0.27 16.16
N ARG A 142 8.62 0.12 17.32
CA ARG A 142 9.27 1.11 18.17
C ARG A 142 10.64 0.55 18.55
N ARG A 143 11.72 1.23 18.15
CA ARG A 143 13.06 0.90 18.65
C ARG A 143 12.97 1.00 20.16
N ARG A 144 13.19 -0.11 20.88
CA ARG A 144 13.31 -0.04 22.33
C ARG A 144 14.51 0.86 22.59
N SER A 145 14.29 2.00 23.25
CA SER A 145 15.38 2.80 23.78
C SER A 145 16.23 1.88 24.65
N ALA A 146 17.53 1.83 24.37
CA ALA A 146 18.51 1.04 25.10
C ALA A 146 18.67 1.55 26.53
#